data_AF-L0KDS7-F1
#
_entry.id   AF-L0KDS7-F1
#
_cell.length_a   1.000
_cell.length_b   1.000
_cell.length_c   1.000
_cell.angle_alpha   90.00
_cell.angle_beta   90.00
_cell.angle_gamma   90.00
#
_symmetry.space_group_name_H-M   'P 1'
#
loop_
_entity.id
_entity.type
_entity.pdbx_description
1 polymer ?
#
loop_
_entity_poly.entity_id
_entity_poly.type
_entity_poly.pdbx_seq_one_letter_code
_entity_poly.pdbx_strand_id
1 'polypeptide(L)'
;MKCLVINLDRSPDRLAHISAEFARIGVAFQRVAAVDARSHPELGQQPQHPIYASRRLLASEVACLHSHRVCWTMLAQDEARYGAVFEDDVVFSAKASPLLADDGWIPPDADIVKLETYFKKTLIHRRRIAAGHGFSAFRLYKNHPGTGGYIISRQAARDLLEATETINITADDLLFTPAFGVSSSKTIYQLVPALCVQDQFVSDRLPSLLGQERDAARTGNELAAKRRSPTAERIMREGGRTARWVLGFCRGRRHIVVPFETTGKPTNLA
;
A
#
# COMPACT_ATOMS: atom_id res chain seq x y z
N MET A 1 -8.61 17.22 -1.86
CA MET A 1 -9.45 16.03 -1.55
C MET A 1 -9.43 15.70 -0.06
N LYS A 2 -10.33 14.86 0.47
CA LYS A 2 -10.30 14.44 1.89
C LYS A 2 -9.10 13.54 2.18
N CYS A 3 -8.37 13.78 3.26
CA CYS A 3 -7.27 12.93 3.73
C CYS A 3 -7.68 12.24 5.03
N LEU A 4 -7.66 10.91 5.06
CA LEU A 4 -7.96 10.07 6.20
C LEU A 4 -6.68 9.44 6.74
N VAL A 5 -6.53 9.40 8.06
CA VAL A 5 -5.38 8.78 8.73
C VAL A 5 -5.85 7.67 9.66
N ILE A 6 -5.41 6.45 9.40
CA ILE A 6 -5.67 5.28 10.24
C ILE A 6 -4.68 5.30 11.41
N ASN A 7 -5.18 5.32 12.64
CA ASN A 7 -4.36 5.30 13.84
C ASN A 7 -5.06 4.54 14.97
N LEU A 8 -4.33 3.67 15.67
CA LEU A 8 -4.83 2.96 16.86
C LEU A 8 -4.98 3.92 18.05
N ASP A 9 -6.06 3.79 18.82
CA ASP A 9 -6.28 4.60 20.04
C ASP A 9 -5.17 4.44 21.08
N ARG A 10 -4.58 3.25 21.16
CA ARG A 10 -3.44 2.97 22.05
C ARG A 10 -2.09 3.49 21.54
N SER A 11 -2.03 4.19 20.41
CA SER A 11 -0.80 4.68 19.78
C SER A 11 -0.77 6.21 19.67
N PRO A 12 -0.82 6.97 20.79
CA PRO A 12 -0.83 8.42 20.76
C PRO A 12 0.47 9.01 20.20
N ASP A 13 1.62 8.36 20.38
CA ASP A 13 2.90 8.83 19.84
C ASP A 13 2.92 8.79 18.31
N ARG A 14 2.31 7.75 17.70
CA ARG A 14 2.17 7.64 16.24
C ARG A 14 1.19 8.69 15.71
N LEU A 15 0.13 8.99 16.46
CA LEU A 15 -0.78 10.10 16.12
C LEU A 15 -0.05 11.45 16.16
N ALA A 16 0.79 11.68 17.17
CA ALA A 16 1.59 12.90 17.26
C ALA A 16 2.57 13.04 16.08
N HIS A 17 3.24 11.95 15.69
CA HIS A 17 4.10 11.88 14.52
C HIS A 17 3.37 12.28 13.24
N ILE A 18 2.28 11.59 12.90
CA ILE A 18 1.57 11.87 11.65
C ILE A 18 0.92 13.25 11.67
N SER A 19 0.48 13.74 12.83
CA SER A 19 -0.03 15.10 12.99
C SER A 19 1.05 16.15 12.67
N ALA A 20 2.28 15.94 13.15
CA ALA A 20 3.41 16.80 12.84
C ALA A 20 3.76 16.77 11.33
N GLU A 21 3.70 15.59 10.70
CA GLU A 21 3.94 15.44 9.27
C GLU A 21 2.90 16.17 8.40
N PHE A 22 1.61 16.05 8.73
CA PHE A 22 0.53 16.80 8.06
C PHE A 22 0.64 18.31 8.29
N ALA A 23 0.97 18.74 9.52
CA ALA A 23 1.22 20.14 9.84
C ALA A 23 2.40 20.71 9.04
N ARG A 24 3.50 19.93 8.91
CA ARG A 24 4.69 20.32 8.15
C ARG A 24 4.39 20.56 6.67
N ILE A 25 3.48 19.78 6.07
CA ILE A 25 3.06 19.97 4.68
C ILE A 25 1.83 20.90 4.55
N GLY A 26 1.29 21.41 5.66
CA GLY A 26 0.14 22.32 5.65
C GLY A 26 -1.15 21.70 5.09
N VAL A 27 -1.38 20.41 5.33
CA VAL A 27 -2.58 19.69 4.88
C VAL A 27 -3.39 19.23 6.09
N ALA A 28 -4.70 19.49 6.09
CA ALA A 28 -5.59 18.96 7.13
C ALA A 28 -5.92 17.48 6.85
N PHE A 29 -6.09 16.71 7.92
CA PHE A 29 -6.55 15.33 7.84
C PHE A 29 -7.63 15.05 8.87
N GLN A 30 -8.39 13.98 8.64
CA GLN A 30 -9.34 13.43 9.60
C GLN A 30 -8.79 12.09 10.12
N ARG A 31 -8.64 11.98 11.45
CA ARG A 31 -8.27 10.72 12.09
C ARG A 31 -9.43 9.72 11.99
N VAL A 32 -9.08 8.49 11.66
CA VAL A 32 -9.94 7.31 11.70
C VAL A 32 -9.36 6.37 12.75
N ALA A 33 -10.16 6.07 13.78
CA ALA A 33 -9.76 5.10 14.80
C ALA A 33 -9.59 3.73 14.14
N ALA A 34 -8.38 3.19 14.21
CA ALA A 34 -8.07 1.87 13.67
C ALA A 34 -8.71 0.78 14.54
N VAL A 35 -9.14 -0.30 13.90
CA VAL A 35 -9.59 -1.51 14.58
C VAL A 35 -8.38 -2.16 15.24
N ASP A 36 -8.45 -2.38 16.56
CA ASP A 36 -7.39 -3.03 17.32
C ASP A 36 -7.69 -4.53 17.50
N ALA A 37 -6.84 -5.37 16.93
CA ALA A 37 -6.94 -6.82 17.09
C ALA A 37 -6.83 -7.28 18.56
N ARG A 38 -6.23 -6.48 19.46
CA ARG A 38 -6.19 -6.78 20.90
C ARG A 38 -7.57 -6.77 21.54
N SER A 39 -8.45 -5.92 21.04
CA SER A 39 -9.84 -5.84 21.49
C SER A 39 -10.75 -6.81 20.75
N HIS A 40 -10.31 -7.34 19.61
CA HIS A 40 -11.09 -8.18 18.70
C HIS A 40 -10.31 -9.46 18.30
N PRO A 41 -10.00 -10.36 19.25
CA PRO A 41 -9.23 -11.58 18.96
C PRO A 41 -9.94 -12.54 18.00
N GLU A 42 -11.27 -12.46 17.91
CA GLU A 42 -12.11 -13.25 17.01
C GLU A 42 -11.85 -12.95 15.52
N LEU A 43 -11.23 -11.81 15.19
CA LEU A 43 -10.91 -11.45 13.80
C LEU A 43 -10.06 -12.51 13.08
N GLY A 44 -9.17 -13.20 13.79
CA GLY A 44 -8.37 -14.29 13.22
C GLY A 44 -9.17 -15.51 12.77
N GLN A 45 -10.43 -15.64 13.24
CA GLN A 45 -11.33 -16.75 12.93
C GLN A 45 -12.23 -16.47 11.73
N GLN A 46 -12.35 -15.21 11.29
CA GLN A 46 -13.19 -14.85 10.16
C GLN A 46 -12.75 -15.57 8.87
N PRO A 47 -13.67 -15.76 7.90
CA PRO A 47 -13.33 -16.36 6.61
C PRO A 47 -12.22 -15.57 5.91
N GLN A 48 -11.26 -16.29 5.33
CA GLN A 48 -10.09 -15.73 4.68
C GLN A 48 -10.04 -16.21 3.23
N HIS A 49 -9.49 -15.39 2.35
CA HIS A 49 -9.37 -15.74 0.94
C HIS A 49 -8.51 -17.02 0.78
N PRO A 50 -8.87 -17.96 -0.12
CA PRO A 50 -8.16 -19.23 -0.29
C PRO A 50 -6.66 -19.12 -0.56
N ILE A 51 -6.19 -17.96 -1.04
CA ILE A 51 -4.75 -17.69 -1.20
C ILE A 51 -3.97 -17.81 0.12
N TYR A 52 -4.63 -17.64 1.26
CA TYR A 52 -4.05 -17.79 2.61
C TYR A 52 -4.23 -19.19 3.18
N ALA A 53 -4.55 -20.21 2.36
CA ALA A 53 -4.67 -21.59 2.83
C ALA A 53 -3.37 -22.14 3.46
N SER A 54 -2.20 -21.68 3.00
CA SER A 54 -0.89 -22.10 3.51
C SER A 54 -0.39 -21.29 4.72
N ARG A 55 -0.94 -20.09 4.94
CA ARG A 55 -0.66 -19.23 6.09
C ARG A 55 -1.89 -18.39 6.38
N ARG A 56 -2.59 -18.72 7.47
CA ARG A 56 -3.71 -17.91 7.94
C ARG A 56 -3.25 -16.48 8.26
N LEU A 57 -4.14 -15.52 7.99
CA LEU A 57 -3.98 -14.13 8.41
C LEU A 57 -3.99 -14.05 9.94
N LEU A 58 -3.12 -13.20 10.47
CA LEU A 58 -3.16 -12.79 11.87
C LEU A 58 -4.40 -11.91 12.12
N ALA A 59 -4.89 -11.89 13.36
CA ALA A 59 -5.99 -11.01 13.73
C ALA A 59 -5.69 -9.53 13.44
N SER A 60 -4.42 -9.11 13.60
CA SER A 60 -3.95 -7.77 13.27
C SER A 60 -3.97 -7.45 11.77
N GLU A 61 -3.72 -8.44 10.91
CA GLU A 61 -3.83 -8.28 9.45
C GLU A 61 -5.30 -8.11 9.03
N VAL A 62 -6.21 -8.85 9.66
CA VAL A 62 -7.65 -8.69 9.46
C VAL A 62 -8.12 -7.33 10.00
N ALA A 63 -7.68 -6.93 11.20
CA ALA A 63 -7.99 -5.63 11.78
C ALA A 63 -7.49 -4.45 10.93
N CYS A 64 -6.32 -4.60 10.31
CA CYS A 64 -5.81 -3.63 9.33
C CYS A 64 -6.78 -3.48 8.15
N LEU A 65 -7.24 -4.59 7.54
CA LEU A 65 -8.24 -4.54 6.47
C LEU A 65 -9.52 -3.83 6.93
N HIS A 66 -10.05 -4.16 8.11
CA HIS A 66 -11.25 -3.51 8.65
C HIS A 66 -11.05 -2.01 8.86
N SER A 67 -9.86 -1.57 9.28
CA SER A 67 -9.52 -0.14 9.40
C SER A 67 -9.56 0.58 8.05
N HIS A 68 -9.08 -0.07 6.98
CA HIS A 68 -9.22 0.46 5.62
C HIS A 68 -10.68 0.46 5.15
N ARG A 69 -11.48 -0.57 5.49
CA ARG A 69 -12.92 -0.61 5.19
C ARG A 69 -13.65 0.57 5.82
N VAL A 70 -13.33 0.97 7.05
CA VAL A 70 -13.90 2.19 7.67
C VAL A 70 -13.60 3.42 6.82
N CYS A 71 -12.36 3.58 6.35
CA CYS A 71 -12.00 4.68 5.44
C CYS A 71 -12.78 4.60 4.13
N TRP A 72 -12.90 3.42 3.52
CA TRP A 72 -13.65 3.25 2.27
C TRP A 72 -15.13 3.55 2.46
N THR A 73 -15.75 3.18 3.58
CA THR A 73 -17.14 3.53 3.90
C THR A 73 -17.33 5.04 3.91
N MET A 74 -16.44 5.77 4.59
CA MET A 74 -16.48 7.23 4.64
C MET A 74 -16.31 7.85 3.26
N LEU A 75 -15.37 7.35 2.45
CA LEU A 75 -15.12 7.87 1.09
C LEU A 75 -16.22 7.49 0.09
N ALA A 76 -16.85 6.33 0.25
CA ALA A 76 -17.96 5.87 -0.59
C ALA A 76 -19.22 6.73 -0.44
N GLN A 77 -19.37 7.35 0.73
CA GLN A 77 -20.47 8.26 1.11
C GLN A 77 -20.12 9.74 0.88
N ASP A 78 -18.89 10.06 0.51
CA ASP A 78 -18.45 11.42 0.22
C ASP A 78 -18.92 11.88 -1.16
N GLU A 79 -18.99 13.20 -1.38
CA GLU A 79 -19.29 13.79 -2.69
C GLU A 79 -18.03 13.97 -3.56
N ALA A 80 -16.86 14.03 -2.94
CA ALA A 80 -15.59 14.11 -3.64
C ALA A 80 -15.33 12.87 -4.50
N ARG A 81 -14.74 13.08 -5.69
CA ARG A 81 -14.40 11.99 -6.62
C ARG A 81 -13.33 11.05 -6.07
N TYR A 82 -12.41 11.61 -5.30
CA TYR A 82 -11.27 10.92 -4.72
C TYR A 82 -11.11 11.25 -3.24
N GLY A 83 -10.51 10.31 -2.49
CA GLY A 83 -9.99 10.53 -1.15
C GLY A 83 -8.65 9.85 -0.97
N ALA A 84 -7.83 10.40 -0.06
CA ALA A 84 -6.54 9.85 0.29
C ALA A 84 -6.62 9.14 1.65
N VAL A 85 -5.98 7.98 1.77
CA VAL A 85 -5.88 7.19 3.01
C VAL A 85 -4.41 7.01 3.33
N PHE A 86 -4.06 7.25 4.59
CA PHE A 86 -2.72 7.11 5.13
C PHE A 86 -2.69 6.30 6.42
N GLU A 87 -1.56 5.63 6.67
CA GLU A 87 -1.20 5.10 7.98
C GLU A 87 -0.40 6.15 8.78
N ASP A 88 -0.40 6.00 10.10
CA ASP A 88 0.18 6.91 11.09
C ASP A 88 1.70 6.84 11.25
N ASP A 89 2.38 5.96 10.52
CA ASP A 89 3.85 5.89 10.47
C ASP A 89 4.43 6.46 9.18
N VAL A 90 3.65 7.23 8.41
CA VAL A 90 4.11 7.83 7.17
C VAL A 90 4.99 9.06 7.40
N VAL A 91 5.98 9.23 6.53
CA VAL A 91 6.77 10.45 6.31
C VAL A 91 6.51 10.94 4.88
N PHE A 92 6.22 12.24 4.72
CA PHE A 92 5.90 12.86 3.44
C PHE A 92 7.11 13.50 2.75
N SER A 93 7.07 13.54 1.42
CA SER A 93 7.87 14.48 0.64
C SER A 93 7.55 15.91 1.06
N ALA A 94 8.55 16.80 1.07
CA ALA A 94 8.32 18.25 1.27
C ALA A 94 7.38 18.87 0.21
N LYS A 95 7.22 18.20 -0.94
CA LYS A 95 6.35 18.63 -2.05
C LYS A 95 5.00 17.92 -2.05
N ALA A 96 4.57 17.31 -0.94
CA ALA A 96 3.33 16.53 -0.91
C ALA A 96 2.06 17.38 -1.02
N SER A 97 2.06 18.58 -0.44
CA SER A 97 0.88 19.44 -0.30
C SER A 97 0.10 19.68 -1.59
N PRO A 98 0.73 20.08 -2.72
CA PRO A 98 -0.01 20.38 -3.94
C PRO A 98 -0.76 19.16 -4.50
N LEU A 99 -0.22 17.95 -4.35
CA LEU A 99 -0.84 16.73 -4.87
C LEU A 99 -2.00 16.23 -4.00
N LEU A 100 -2.09 16.65 -2.73
CA LEU A 100 -3.20 16.33 -1.83
C LEU A 100 -4.29 17.41 -1.84
N ALA A 101 -3.92 18.64 -2.17
CA ALA A 101 -4.85 19.75 -2.33
C ALA A 101 -5.73 19.59 -3.57
N ASP A 102 -5.15 19.16 -4.69
CA ASP A 102 -5.81 19.06 -6.00
C ASP A 102 -5.86 17.61 -6.51
N ASP A 103 -7.00 17.20 -7.07
CA ASP A 103 -7.20 15.89 -7.72
C ASP A 103 -7.13 15.96 -9.26
N GLY A 104 -6.99 17.14 -9.85
CA GLY A 104 -6.97 17.35 -11.31
C GLY A 104 -5.78 16.70 -12.03
N TRP A 105 -4.71 16.35 -11.30
CA TRP A 105 -3.57 15.63 -11.84
C TRP A 105 -3.79 14.12 -11.97
N ILE A 106 -4.79 13.57 -11.26
CA ILE A 106 -5.06 12.14 -11.20
C ILE A 106 -5.57 11.68 -12.58
N PRO A 107 -4.99 10.61 -13.16
CA PRO A 107 -5.49 10.06 -14.41
C PRO A 107 -7.01 9.80 -14.35
N PRO A 108 -7.82 10.22 -15.33
CA PRO A 108 -9.28 10.14 -15.24
C PRO A 108 -9.85 8.73 -15.09
N ASP A 109 -9.09 7.72 -15.50
CA ASP A 109 -9.39 6.30 -15.39
C ASP A 109 -8.88 5.67 -14.10
N ALA A 110 -8.14 6.39 -13.25
CA ALA A 110 -7.55 5.84 -12.04
C ALA A 110 -8.62 5.44 -11.01
N ASP A 111 -8.58 4.18 -10.60
CA ASP A 111 -9.30 3.68 -9.43
C ASP A 111 -8.49 3.92 -8.16
N ILE A 112 -7.18 3.70 -8.25
CA ILE A 112 -6.24 3.82 -7.14
C ILE A 112 -4.95 4.46 -7.63
N VAL A 113 -4.40 5.40 -6.87
CA VAL A 113 -3.03 5.90 -7.05
C VAL A 113 -2.22 5.58 -5.80
N LYS A 114 -1.25 4.68 -5.92
CA LYS A 114 -0.30 4.39 -4.85
C LYS A 114 0.65 5.57 -4.69
N LEU A 115 0.68 6.13 -3.47
CA LEU A 115 1.51 7.29 -3.13
C LEU A 115 2.82 6.86 -2.47
N GLU A 116 2.84 5.70 -1.81
CA GLU A 116 4.03 5.25 -1.09
C GLU A 116 5.03 4.44 -1.94
N THR A 117 6.23 4.29 -1.39
CA THR A 117 7.20 3.25 -1.77
C THR A 117 7.55 2.36 -0.58
N TYR A 118 7.75 1.08 -0.86
CA TYR A 118 8.31 0.09 0.09
C TYR A 118 9.72 -0.34 -0.34
N PHE A 119 10.33 0.40 -1.27
CA PHE A 119 11.63 0.11 -1.90
C PHE A 119 11.75 -1.31 -2.47
N LYS A 120 10.63 -1.91 -2.90
CA LYS A 120 10.62 -3.20 -3.59
C LYS A 120 10.48 -3.00 -5.10
N LYS A 121 11.11 -3.89 -5.87
CA LYS A 121 11.00 -3.90 -7.33
C LYS A 121 9.57 -4.19 -7.77
N THR A 122 8.98 -3.25 -8.51
CA THR A 122 7.68 -3.41 -9.17
C THR A 122 7.80 -3.23 -10.69
N LEU A 123 6.69 -3.40 -11.43
CA LEU A 123 6.60 -3.25 -12.88
C LEU A 123 5.56 -2.17 -13.21
N ILE A 124 6.02 -1.10 -13.87
CA ILE A 124 5.18 0.01 -14.32
C ILE A 124 5.21 0.14 -15.85
N HIS A 125 4.23 0.85 -16.40
CA HIS A 125 4.29 1.31 -17.78
C HIS A 125 5.41 2.34 -17.98
N ARG A 126 5.86 2.53 -19.23
CA ARG A 126 6.86 3.53 -19.64
C ARG A 126 6.22 4.88 -19.95
N ARG A 127 4.99 4.87 -20.47
CA ARG A 127 4.18 6.08 -20.66
C ARG A 127 3.98 6.76 -19.30
N ARG A 128 4.42 8.01 -19.26
CA ARG A 128 4.34 8.92 -18.13
C ARG A 128 3.11 9.80 -18.27
N ILE A 129 2.38 9.99 -17.18
CA ILE A 129 1.36 11.05 -17.05
C ILE A 129 1.89 12.05 -16.03
N ALA A 130 2.02 13.32 -16.42
CA ALA A 130 2.57 14.33 -15.51
C ALA A 130 1.58 14.60 -14.38
N ALA A 131 2.08 14.56 -13.14
CA ALA A 131 1.29 14.92 -11.95
C ALA A 131 1.57 16.34 -11.44
N GLY A 132 2.61 17.00 -11.98
CA GLY A 132 3.08 18.30 -11.50
C GLY A 132 4.12 18.17 -10.37
N HIS A 133 4.77 19.28 -10.03
CA HIS A 133 5.71 19.40 -8.90
C HIS A 133 6.86 18.37 -8.87
N GLY A 134 7.25 17.84 -10.03
CA GLY A 134 8.30 16.81 -10.16
C GLY A 134 7.79 15.37 -10.06
N PHE A 135 6.49 15.16 -9.91
CA PHE A 135 5.86 13.85 -9.85
C PHE A 135 5.25 13.43 -11.17
N SER A 136 5.10 12.12 -11.34
CA SER A 136 4.39 11.54 -12.47
C SER A 136 3.72 10.22 -12.10
N ALA A 137 2.55 9.98 -12.68
CA ALA A 137 1.82 8.73 -12.55
C ALA A 137 2.21 7.75 -13.67
N PHE A 138 2.39 6.48 -13.31
CA PHE A 138 2.63 5.38 -14.24
C PHE A 138 1.70 4.21 -13.92
N ARG A 139 1.10 3.59 -14.93
CA ARG A 139 0.23 2.42 -14.73
C ARG A 139 1.00 1.28 -14.05
N LEU A 140 0.45 0.71 -12.99
CA LEU A 140 1.06 -0.38 -12.23
C LEU A 140 0.60 -1.74 -12.78
N TYR A 141 1.55 -2.65 -13.07
CA TYR A 141 1.27 -3.99 -13.64
C TYR A 141 1.70 -5.15 -12.74
N LYS A 142 2.38 -4.87 -11.63
CA LYS A 142 2.81 -5.88 -10.66
C LYS A 142 2.62 -5.33 -9.25
N ASN A 143 2.32 -6.21 -8.30
CA ASN A 143 2.18 -5.85 -6.90
C ASN A 143 3.37 -5.00 -6.40
N HIS A 144 3.05 -3.95 -5.66
CA HIS A 144 3.99 -3.13 -4.91
C HIS A 144 3.47 -3.05 -3.46
N PRO A 145 4.11 -3.75 -2.51
CA PRO A 145 3.58 -3.95 -1.17
C PRO A 145 3.47 -2.64 -0.39
N GLY A 146 2.72 -2.72 0.72
CA GLY A 146 2.44 -1.64 1.66
C GLY A 146 1.19 -0.84 1.33
N THR A 147 0.60 -0.22 2.36
CA THR A 147 -0.65 0.55 2.30
C THR A 147 -0.56 1.87 3.05
N GLY A 148 0.66 2.30 3.39
CA GLY A 148 0.91 3.51 4.15
C GLY A 148 0.35 4.77 3.52
N GLY A 149 0.25 4.84 2.18
CA GLY A 149 -0.42 5.97 1.53
C GLY A 149 -0.95 5.68 0.12
N TYR A 150 -2.21 5.98 -0.12
CA TYR A 150 -2.83 5.91 -1.45
C TYR A 150 -4.02 6.84 -1.62
N ILE A 151 -4.35 7.15 -2.87
CA ILE A 151 -5.61 7.80 -3.27
C ILE A 151 -6.51 6.74 -3.87
N ILE A 152 -7.81 6.81 -3.59
CA ILE A 152 -8.83 5.91 -4.11
C ILE A 152 -10.03 6.68 -4.62
N SER A 153 -10.59 6.25 -5.75
CA SER A 153 -11.83 6.78 -6.29
C SER A 153 -13.02 6.36 -5.44
N ARG A 154 -14.07 7.19 -5.40
CA ARG A 154 -15.32 6.84 -4.70
C ARG A 154 -15.91 5.51 -5.16
N GLN A 155 -15.84 5.23 -6.47
CA GLN A 155 -16.34 3.97 -7.01
C GLN A 155 -15.47 2.79 -6.57
N ALA A 156 -14.15 2.92 -6.64
CA ALA A 156 -13.25 1.86 -6.19
C ALA A 156 -13.42 1.55 -4.68
N ALA A 157 -13.70 2.56 -3.86
CA ALA A 157 -14.02 2.36 -2.45
C ALA A 157 -15.29 1.49 -2.26
N ARG A 158 -16.34 1.72 -3.07
CA ARG A 158 -17.57 0.90 -3.07
C ARG A 158 -17.29 -0.53 -3.51
N ASP A 159 -16.59 -0.69 -4.62
CA ASP A 159 -16.24 -2.01 -5.17
C ASP A 159 -15.40 -2.83 -4.18
N LEU A 160 -14.49 -2.20 -3.44
CA LEU A 160 -13.69 -2.86 -2.41
C LEU A 160 -14.53 -3.26 -1.19
N LEU A 161 -15.51 -2.45 -0.79
CA LEU A 161 -16.40 -2.79 0.31
C LEU A 161 -17.24 -4.03 0.00
N GLU A 162 -17.81 -4.11 -1.20
CA GLU A 162 -18.57 -5.26 -1.69
C GLU A 162 -17.67 -6.50 -1.77
N ALA A 163 -16.50 -6.35 -2.40
CA ALA A 163 -15.52 -7.42 -2.55
C ALA A 163 -15.03 -8.06 -1.24
N THR A 164 -15.04 -7.30 -0.14
CA THR A 164 -14.49 -7.73 1.15
C THR A 164 -15.56 -7.86 2.22
N GLU A 165 -16.83 -7.99 1.83
CA GLU A 165 -17.94 -8.15 2.77
C GLU A 165 -17.81 -9.44 3.60
N THR A 166 -17.42 -10.54 2.97
CA THR A 166 -17.43 -11.88 3.59
C THR A 166 -16.07 -12.57 3.63
N ILE A 167 -15.06 -12.02 2.95
CA ILE A 167 -13.74 -12.66 2.79
C ILE A 167 -12.63 -11.67 3.12
N ASN A 168 -11.74 -12.08 4.02
CA ASN A 168 -10.57 -11.28 4.42
C ASN A 168 -9.31 -11.60 3.60
N ILE A 169 -8.54 -10.55 3.33
CA ILE A 169 -7.27 -10.52 2.61
C ILE A 169 -6.44 -9.37 3.19
N THR A 170 -5.10 -9.42 3.13
CA THR A 170 -4.32 -8.25 3.56
C THR A 170 -4.63 -7.05 2.67
N ALA A 171 -4.65 -5.85 3.27
CA ALA A 171 -4.99 -4.64 2.55
C ALA A 171 -4.05 -4.36 1.35
N ASP A 172 -2.76 -4.67 1.50
CA ASP A 172 -1.76 -4.50 0.44
C ASP A 172 -1.97 -5.45 -0.74
N ASP A 173 -2.23 -6.74 -0.48
CA ASP A 173 -2.48 -7.71 -1.54
C ASP A 173 -3.77 -7.37 -2.29
N LEU A 174 -4.82 -6.94 -1.60
CA LEU A 174 -6.09 -6.53 -2.20
C LEU A 174 -5.97 -5.26 -3.05
N LEU A 175 -5.34 -4.22 -2.53
CA LEU A 175 -5.28 -2.90 -3.18
C LEU A 175 -4.31 -2.89 -4.36
N PHE A 176 -3.17 -3.59 -4.24
CA PHE A 176 -2.05 -3.41 -5.16
C PHE A 176 -1.72 -4.63 -6.00
N THR A 177 -2.48 -5.72 -5.92
CA THR A 177 -2.31 -6.85 -6.85
C THR A 177 -3.33 -6.77 -7.99
N PRO A 178 -2.92 -6.40 -9.22
CA PRO A 178 -3.86 -6.20 -10.34
C PRO A 178 -4.60 -7.47 -10.78
N ALA A 179 -4.15 -8.65 -10.33
CA ALA A 179 -4.71 -9.94 -10.67
C ALA A 179 -5.78 -10.44 -9.67
N PHE A 180 -6.00 -9.75 -8.55
CA PHE A 180 -7.13 -10.08 -7.69
C PHE A 180 -8.43 -9.59 -8.33
N GLY A 181 -9.26 -10.56 -8.71
CA GLY A 181 -10.55 -10.37 -9.39
C GLY A 181 -11.62 -9.86 -8.43
N VAL A 182 -11.47 -8.62 -7.97
CA VAL A 182 -12.51 -7.93 -7.22
C VAL A 182 -13.38 -7.14 -8.20
N SER A 183 -14.40 -7.82 -8.74
CA SER A 183 -15.51 -7.42 -9.65
C SER A 183 -15.17 -6.66 -10.95
N SER A 184 -14.10 -5.87 -10.98
CA SER A 184 -13.58 -5.12 -12.12
C SER A 184 -12.04 -5.06 -12.05
N SER A 185 -11.36 -5.05 -13.22
CA SER A 185 -9.90 -4.91 -13.24
C SER A 185 -9.52 -3.49 -12.80
N LYS A 186 -8.94 -3.36 -11.60
CA LYS A 186 -8.62 -2.05 -11.02
C LYS A 186 -7.57 -1.30 -11.85
N THR A 187 -7.85 -0.02 -12.06
CA THR A 187 -6.93 0.90 -12.68
C THR A 187 -6.02 1.56 -11.67
N ILE A 188 -4.97 0.82 -11.32
CA ILE A 188 -3.93 1.25 -10.38
C ILE A 188 -2.80 1.99 -11.11
N TYR A 189 -2.45 3.15 -10.58
CA TYR A 189 -1.26 3.92 -10.91
C TYR A 189 -0.28 3.98 -9.73
N GLN A 190 1.00 4.11 -10.02
CA GLN A 190 2.06 4.41 -9.07
C GLN A 190 2.56 5.83 -9.30
N LEU A 191 2.61 6.63 -8.24
CA LEU A 191 3.29 7.93 -8.27
C LEU A 191 4.80 7.73 -8.19
N VAL A 192 5.55 8.44 -9.04
CA VAL A 192 7.02 8.40 -9.12
C VAL A 192 7.56 9.84 -9.23
N PRO A 193 8.46 10.27 -8.33
CA PRO A 193 8.83 9.63 -7.05
C PRO A 193 7.61 9.34 -6.16
N ALA A 194 7.77 8.50 -5.14
CA ALA A 194 6.72 8.32 -4.14
C ALA A 194 6.47 9.62 -3.38
N LEU A 195 5.21 9.90 -3.05
CA LEU A 195 4.82 11.04 -2.23
C LEU A 195 5.20 10.84 -0.77
N CYS A 196 5.24 9.59 -0.32
CA CYS A 196 5.43 9.23 1.06
C CYS A 196 6.13 7.87 1.23
N VAL A 197 6.56 7.59 2.45
CA VAL A 197 7.24 6.34 2.84
C VAL A 197 6.96 6.07 4.31
N GLN A 198 6.99 4.81 4.75
CA GLN A 198 6.90 4.50 6.18
C GLN A 198 8.21 4.85 6.91
N ASP A 199 8.11 5.36 8.14
CA ASP A 199 9.22 5.85 8.97
C ASP A 199 10.29 4.78 9.23
N GLN A 200 9.90 3.50 9.27
CA GLN A 200 10.82 2.34 9.34
C GLN A 200 11.90 2.33 8.23
N PHE A 201 11.68 3.01 7.10
CA PHE A 201 12.68 3.10 6.02
C PHE A 201 13.51 4.38 6.03
N VAL A 202 13.23 5.31 6.94
CA VAL A 202 13.90 6.63 6.99
C VAL A 202 14.65 6.80 8.30
N SER A 203 13.98 6.58 9.43
CA SER A 203 14.52 6.86 10.75
C SER A 203 14.41 5.71 11.74
N ASP A 204 13.57 4.71 11.43
CA ASP A 204 13.35 3.52 12.26
C ASP A 204 12.86 3.83 13.69
N ARG A 205 12.18 4.98 13.87
CA ARG A 205 11.56 5.35 15.16
C ARG A 205 10.22 4.66 15.35
N LEU A 206 9.49 4.46 14.26
CA LEU A 206 8.18 3.80 14.24
C LEU A 206 8.28 2.49 13.44
N PRO A 207 8.71 1.39 14.07
CA PRO A 207 8.76 0.09 13.41
C PRO A 207 7.34 -0.39 13.06
N SER A 208 7.23 -1.20 12.00
CA SER A 208 5.94 -1.77 11.61
C SER A 208 5.40 -2.70 12.70
N LEU A 209 4.25 -2.33 13.28
CA LEU A 209 3.55 -3.17 14.27
C LEU A 209 3.16 -4.53 13.67
N LEU A 210 2.65 -4.54 12.43
CA LEU A 210 2.33 -5.77 11.70
C LEU A 210 3.58 -6.57 11.34
N GLY A 211 4.68 -5.88 10.99
CA GLY A 211 5.96 -6.52 10.69
C GLY A 211 6.49 -7.33 11.89
N GLN A 212 6.49 -6.71 13.07
CA GLN A 212 6.92 -7.36 14.31
C GLN A 212 6.09 -8.61 14.64
N GLU A 213 4.76 -8.53 14.50
CA GLU A 213 3.89 -9.68 14.74
C GLU A 213 4.10 -10.81 13.71
N ARG A 214 4.29 -10.46 12.43
CA ARG A 214 4.58 -11.42 11.36
C ARG A 214 5.91 -12.14 11.63
N ASP A 215 6.93 -11.43 12.07
CA ASP A 215 8.24 -12.01 12.35
C ASP A 215 8.19 -12.91 13.60
N ALA A 216 7.49 -12.50 14.66
CA ALA A 216 7.24 -13.35 15.82
C ALA A 216 6.51 -14.66 15.45
N ALA A 217 5.48 -14.57 14.60
CA ALA A 217 4.75 -15.73 14.10
C ALA A 217 5.63 -16.64 13.22
N ARG A 218 6.53 -16.05 12.41
CA ARG A 218 7.50 -16.81 11.61
C ARG A 218 8.51 -17.54 12.47
N THR A 219 9.10 -16.90 13.48
CA THR A 219 10.05 -17.56 14.39
C THR A 219 9.41 -18.76 15.10
N GLY A 220 8.13 -18.66 15.47
CA GLY A 220 7.36 -19.80 16.00
C GLY A 220 7.17 -20.95 15.00
N ASN A 221 7.07 -20.64 13.70
CA ASN A 221 6.81 -21.62 12.63
C ASN A 221 8.10 -22.17 11.97
N GLU A 222 9.20 -21.43 12.01
CA GLU A 222 10.53 -21.85 11.51
C GLU A 222 11.12 -23.00 12.33
N LEU A 223 10.72 -23.14 13.61
CA LEU A 223 11.00 -24.33 14.42
C LEU A 223 10.31 -25.60 13.88
N ALA A 224 9.35 -25.48 12.97
CA ALA A 224 8.59 -26.60 12.41
C ALA A 224 8.90 -26.94 10.93
N ALA A 225 9.61 -26.09 10.18
CA ALA A 225 9.74 -26.26 8.73
C ALA A 225 11.16 -26.01 8.18
N LYS A 226 12.03 -27.02 8.25
CA LYS A 226 13.20 -27.12 7.36
C LYS A 226 12.88 -28.02 6.18
N ARG A 227 12.66 -27.44 4.99
CA ARG A 227 12.85 -28.14 3.71
C ARG A 227 13.47 -27.21 2.67
N ARG A 228 14.61 -27.63 2.14
CA ARG A 228 15.35 -26.99 1.03
C ARG A 228 14.72 -27.37 -0.30
N SER A 229 14.73 -26.48 -1.30
CA SER A 229 14.41 -26.85 -2.70
C SER A 229 15.69 -27.04 -3.55
N PRO A 230 15.66 -27.90 -4.60
CA PRO A 230 16.84 -28.29 -5.36
C PRO A 230 17.13 -27.35 -6.54
N THR A 231 18.39 -27.37 -6.96
CA THR A 231 19.09 -26.46 -7.88
C THR A 231 18.45 -26.24 -9.27
N ALA A 232 17.60 -27.16 -9.73
CA ALA A 232 16.95 -27.09 -11.05
C ALA A 232 15.91 -25.96 -11.19
N GLU A 233 15.23 -25.57 -10.09
CA GLU A 233 14.31 -24.43 -10.10
C GLU A 233 15.02 -23.11 -10.44
N ARG A 234 16.31 -23.00 -10.12
CA ARG A 234 17.09 -21.77 -10.27
C ARG A 234 17.35 -21.42 -11.74
N ILE A 235 17.58 -22.44 -12.57
CA ILE A 235 17.88 -22.31 -14.01
C ILE A 235 16.63 -21.97 -14.82
N MET A 236 15.50 -22.64 -14.56
CA MET A 236 14.21 -22.29 -15.21
C MET A 236 13.74 -20.87 -14.85
N ARG A 237 14.00 -20.44 -13.60
CA ARG A 237 13.74 -19.05 -13.15
C ARG A 237 14.61 -18.02 -13.88
N GLU A 238 15.77 -18.39 -14.42
CA GLU A 238 16.65 -17.51 -15.17
C GLU A 238 16.22 -17.37 -16.63
N GLY A 239 15.91 -18.46 -17.32
CA GLY A 239 15.37 -18.41 -18.69
C GLY A 239 14.05 -17.63 -18.77
N GLY A 240 13.14 -17.84 -17.81
CA GLY A 240 11.88 -17.10 -17.72
C GLY A 240 12.03 -15.62 -17.31
N ARG A 241 13.20 -15.20 -16.78
CA ARG A 241 13.47 -13.78 -16.47
C ARG A 241 13.74 -12.99 -17.75
N THR A 242 14.55 -13.51 -18.66
CA THR A 242 14.91 -12.85 -19.93
C THR A 242 13.69 -12.71 -20.85
N ALA A 243 12.90 -13.77 -21.01
CA ALA A 243 11.66 -13.74 -21.80
C ALA A 243 10.64 -12.72 -21.27
N ARG A 244 10.44 -12.64 -19.95
CA ARG A 244 9.57 -11.62 -19.32
C ARG A 244 10.09 -10.20 -19.50
N TRP A 245 11.42 -10.02 -19.53
CA TRP A 245 12.02 -8.72 -19.75
C TRP A 245 11.81 -8.23 -21.19
N VAL A 246 12.02 -9.11 -22.18
CA VAL A 246 11.74 -8.82 -23.60
C VAL A 246 10.25 -8.55 -23.84
N LEU A 247 9.36 -9.41 -23.33
CA LEU A 247 7.91 -9.19 -23.41
C LEU A 247 7.46 -7.92 -22.70
N GLY A 248 8.09 -7.58 -21.57
CA GLY A 248 7.86 -6.33 -20.85
C GLY A 248 8.24 -5.12 -21.69
N PHE A 249 9.40 -5.16 -22.35
CA PHE A 249 9.86 -4.10 -23.25
C PHE A 249 8.90 -3.89 -24.42
N CYS A 250 8.50 -4.96 -25.11
CA CYS A 250 7.53 -4.90 -26.20
C CYS A 250 6.15 -4.37 -25.77
N ARG A 251 5.77 -4.57 -24.50
CA ARG A 251 4.52 -4.06 -23.92
C ARG A 251 4.66 -2.67 -23.28
N GLY A 252 5.77 -1.98 -23.52
CA GLY A 252 6.02 -0.65 -22.97
C GLY A 252 6.11 -0.63 -21.44
N ARG A 253 6.63 -1.70 -20.80
CA ARG A 253 6.75 -1.84 -19.35
C ARG A 253 8.21 -1.80 -18.92
N ARG A 254 8.47 -1.37 -17.69
CA ARG A 254 9.81 -1.38 -17.08
C ARG A 254 9.74 -1.73 -15.59
N HIS A 255 10.76 -2.44 -15.11
CA HIS A 255 10.93 -2.63 -13.68
C HIS A 255 11.52 -1.37 -13.04
N ILE A 256 11.11 -1.06 -11.82
CA ILE A 256 11.60 0.08 -11.06
C ILE A 256 11.58 -0.23 -9.56
N VAL A 257 12.52 0.35 -8.81
CA VAL A 257 12.36 0.61 -7.37
C VAL A 257 11.92 2.07 -7.27
N VAL A 258 10.72 2.30 -6.75
CA VAL A 258 10.15 3.66 -6.72
C VAL A 258 10.97 4.52 -5.76
N PRO A 259 11.60 5.61 -6.23
CA PRO A 259 12.42 6.46 -5.37
C PRO A 259 11.54 7.31 -4.45
N PHE A 260 12.10 7.73 -3.33
CA PHE A 260 11.52 8.72 -2.43
C PHE A 260 12.58 9.81 -2.15
N GLU A 261 12.20 11.07 -2.30
CA GLU A 261 13.07 12.21 -2.01
C GLU A 261 12.89 12.61 -0.54
N THR A 262 13.84 12.23 0.32
CA THR A 262 13.94 12.85 1.66
C THR A 262 14.61 14.22 1.51
N THR A 263 14.36 15.12 2.46
CA THR A 263 15.09 16.39 2.56
C THR A 263 16.59 16.11 2.72
N GLY A 264 17.35 16.14 1.61
CA GLY A 264 18.80 16.27 1.60
C GLY A 264 19.63 15.06 1.14
N LYS A 265 19.12 13.83 1.07
CA LYS A 265 19.86 12.69 0.47
C LYS A 265 18.94 11.67 -0.21
N PRO A 266 19.27 11.21 -1.43
CA PRO A 266 18.55 10.09 -2.03
C PRO A 266 18.82 8.81 -1.23
N THR A 267 17.78 8.22 -0.65
CA THR A 267 17.85 6.91 0.01
C THR A 267 17.87 5.83 -1.07
N ASN A 268 19.04 5.55 -1.63
CA ASN A 268 19.26 4.35 -2.45
C ASN A 268 19.47 3.17 -1.50
N LEU A 269 18.38 2.54 -1.05
CA LEU A 269 18.44 1.20 -0.47
C LEU A 269 18.48 0.21 -1.65
N ALA A 270 19.63 -0.46 -1.80
CA ALA A 270 19.96 -1.39 -2.88
C ALA A 270 19.17 -2.72 -2.81
#